data_AF-A0A0C3MYE5-F1
#
_entry.id   AF-A0A0C3MYE5-F1
#
_cell.length_a   1.000
_cell.length_b   1.000
_cell.length_c   1.000
_cell.angle_alpha   90.00
_cell.angle_beta   90.00
_cell.angle_gamma   90.00
#
_symmetry.space_group_name_H-M   'P 1'
#
loop_
_entity.id
_entity.type
_entity.pdbx_description
1 polymer ?
#
loop_
_entity_poly.entity_id
_entity_poly.type
_entity_poly.pdbx_seq_one_letter_code
_entity_poly.pdbx_strand_id
1 'polypeptide(L)'
;MAKQDISTKELSKWDNYKDRKPEETLPSIYAHIETTSLEMCSWYWTSIRTKRTTSLVARFAAFLLLVLGTTLPIFAAIQVEAKDKLLFTQWAVALLAIAGLTQVADKVFGWSSGWMRYITTVTTMENLTRAFQMEWAKYLVSKNGAPLETSDAKALFDLAQALEQELTKLQAEETTKWVAEFNTGISLLDTLIKTQREETDKKLEAIRTGLTAQETSVKAEEKGRLPGSLEVTIAHKGEPKRIKITLDKQEPVDFLGYVWAKLDVPVGRHLLKIHTSSEPQHAIERVIEIKPDSTTREQINIGE
;
A
#
# COMPACT_ATOMS: atom_id res chain seq x y z
N MET A 1 0.15 -0.18 -40.86
CA MET A 1 -1.18 -0.71 -41.20
C MET A 1 -1.88 -1.04 -39.89
N ALA A 2 -3.10 -0.56 -39.67
CA ALA A 2 -3.84 -0.85 -38.44
C ALA A 2 -4.10 -2.37 -38.36
N LYS A 3 -3.96 -2.95 -37.17
CA LYS A 3 -4.22 -4.36 -36.93
C LYS A 3 -5.72 -4.59 -37.04
N GLN A 4 -6.16 -5.46 -37.97
CA GLN A 4 -7.56 -5.86 -38.04
C GLN A 4 -7.91 -6.73 -36.84
N ASP A 5 -9.10 -6.51 -36.28
CA ASP A 5 -9.66 -7.36 -35.24
C ASP A 5 -10.15 -8.67 -35.83
N ILE A 6 -10.10 -9.74 -35.02
CA ILE A 6 -10.76 -10.99 -35.41
C ILE A 6 -12.26 -10.72 -35.32
N SER A 7 -12.91 -10.70 -36.47
CA SER A 7 -14.36 -10.58 -36.59
C SER A 7 -14.88 -11.77 -37.37
N THR A 8 -16.08 -12.22 -37.01
CA THR A 8 -16.80 -13.21 -37.81
C THR A 8 -17.08 -12.56 -39.16
N LYS A 9 -16.38 -13.01 -40.20
CA LYS A 9 -16.71 -12.64 -41.57
C LYS A 9 -18.11 -13.16 -41.90
N GLU A 10 -18.81 -12.50 -42.82
CA GLU A 10 -20.05 -13.04 -43.37
C GLU A 10 -19.83 -14.49 -43.78
N LEU A 11 -20.79 -15.36 -43.44
CA LEU A 11 -20.75 -16.76 -43.86
C LEU A 11 -20.55 -16.77 -45.37
N SER A 12 -19.51 -17.47 -45.84
CA SER A 12 -19.29 -17.66 -47.27
C SER A 12 -20.60 -18.11 -47.90
N LYS A 13 -20.92 -17.59 -49.10
CA LYS A 13 -22.14 -17.96 -49.84
C LYS A 13 -22.03 -19.40 -50.35
N TRP A 14 -22.06 -20.37 -49.43
CA TRP A 14 -21.91 -21.80 -49.69
C TRP A 14 -23.01 -22.32 -50.61
N ASP A 15 -24.16 -21.64 -50.67
CA ASP A 15 -25.24 -21.90 -51.63
C ASP A 15 -24.77 -21.83 -53.10
N ASN A 16 -23.71 -21.09 -53.40
CA ASN A 16 -23.13 -20.99 -54.75
C ASN A 16 -22.52 -22.32 -55.26
N TYR A 17 -22.38 -23.31 -54.37
CA TYR A 17 -21.80 -24.62 -54.67
C TYR A 17 -22.86 -25.73 -54.76
N LYS A 18 -24.14 -25.42 -54.57
CA LYS A 18 -25.24 -26.39 -54.51
C LYS A 18 -25.29 -27.35 -55.71
N ASP A 19 -25.02 -26.83 -56.91
CA ASP A 19 -25.09 -27.58 -58.17
C ASP A 19 -23.71 -27.91 -58.76
N ARG A 20 -22.62 -27.67 -58.00
CA ARG A 20 -21.25 -27.91 -58.47
C ARG A 20 -20.78 -29.32 -58.12
N LYS A 21 -19.83 -29.83 -58.92
CA LYS A 21 -19.19 -31.12 -58.63
C LYS A 21 -18.32 -31.03 -57.36
N PRO A 22 -18.16 -32.13 -56.60
CA PRO A 22 -17.28 -32.17 -55.42
C PRO A 22 -15.86 -31.68 -55.69
N GLU A 23 -15.30 -32.02 -56.86
CA GLU A 23 -13.96 -31.62 -57.30
C GLU A 23 -13.77 -30.09 -57.38
N GLU A 24 -14.84 -29.34 -57.68
CA GLU A 24 -14.81 -27.87 -57.75
C GLU A 24 -15.06 -27.21 -56.39
N THR A 25 -15.78 -27.92 -55.50
CA THR A 25 -16.25 -27.39 -54.23
C THR A 25 -15.22 -27.59 -53.12
N LEU A 26 -14.59 -28.76 -53.06
CA LEU A 26 -13.62 -29.13 -52.02
C LEU A 26 -12.41 -28.19 -51.91
N PRO A 27 -11.79 -27.73 -53.01
CA PRO A 27 -10.71 -26.75 -52.93
C PRO A 27 -11.17 -25.43 -52.30
N SER A 28 -12.42 -25.02 -52.55
CA SER A 28 -12.99 -23.80 -51.95
C SER A 28 -13.25 -23.98 -50.45
N ILE A 29 -13.75 -25.14 -50.03
CA ILE A 29 -13.93 -25.48 -48.61
C ILE A 29 -12.59 -25.44 -47.88
N TYR A 30 -11.59 -26.16 -48.41
CA TYR A 30 -10.25 -26.22 -47.83
C TYR A 30 -9.62 -24.82 -47.74
N ALA A 31 -9.64 -24.05 -48.83
CA ALA A 31 -9.05 -22.71 -48.86
C ALA A 31 -9.72 -21.76 -47.88
N HIS A 32 -11.05 -21.85 -47.70
CA HIS A 32 -11.76 -21.04 -46.74
C HIS A 32 -11.31 -21.33 -45.31
N ILE A 33 -11.37 -22.59 -44.87
CA ILE A 33 -11.01 -22.93 -43.49
C ILE A 33 -9.52 -22.74 -43.20
N GLU A 34 -8.66 -23.01 -44.18
CA GLU A 34 -7.22 -22.75 -44.06
C GLU A 34 -6.95 -21.24 -43.90
N THR A 35 -7.58 -20.40 -44.72
CA THR A 35 -7.45 -18.95 -44.62
C THR A 35 -7.95 -18.45 -43.27
N THR A 36 -9.13 -18.88 -42.83
CA THR A 36 -9.70 -18.53 -41.52
C THR A 36 -8.75 -18.91 -40.39
N SER A 37 -8.22 -20.14 -40.38
CA SER A 37 -7.29 -20.57 -39.35
C SER A 37 -5.99 -19.76 -39.34
N LEU A 38 -5.40 -19.53 -40.52
CA LEU A 38 -4.17 -18.74 -40.65
C LEU A 38 -4.36 -17.29 -40.22
N GLU A 39 -5.50 -16.67 -40.55
CA GLU A 39 -5.84 -15.32 -40.11
C GLU A 39 -5.95 -15.25 -38.59
N MET A 40 -6.67 -16.18 -37.97
CA MET A 40 -6.77 -16.28 -36.50
C MET A 40 -5.38 -16.43 -35.86
N CYS A 41 -4.56 -17.37 -36.36
CA CYS A 41 -3.22 -17.60 -35.82
C CYS A 41 -2.31 -16.38 -35.99
N SER A 42 -2.36 -15.74 -37.15
CA SER A 42 -1.56 -14.54 -37.45
C SER A 42 -1.90 -13.38 -36.50
N TRP A 43 -3.16 -13.22 -36.14
CA TRP A 43 -3.60 -12.20 -35.18
C TRP A 43 -2.99 -12.43 -33.80
N TYR A 44 -2.95 -13.68 -33.32
CA TYR A 44 -2.31 -13.99 -32.04
C TYR A 44 -0.80 -13.74 -32.09
N TRP A 45 -0.10 -14.22 -33.12
CA TRP A 45 1.34 -14.02 -33.28
C TRP A 45 1.76 -12.56 -33.34
N THR A 46 1.01 -11.74 -34.10
CA THR A 46 1.27 -10.30 -34.16
C THR A 46 1.04 -9.62 -32.82
N SER A 47 0.03 -10.06 -32.06
CA SER A 47 -0.29 -9.50 -30.73
C SER A 47 0.70 -9.89 -29.63
N ILE A 48 1.27 -11.09 -29.71
CA ILE A 48 2.24 -11.59 -28.73
C ILE A 48 3.45 -10.65 -28.66
N ARG A 49 3.90 -10.10 -29.79
CA ARG A 49 5.10 -9.25 -29.86
C ARG A 49 5.02 -8.07 -28.92
N THR A 50 3.93 -7.30 -28.96
CA THR A 50 3.76 -6.11 -28.12
C THR A 50 3.72 -6.49 -26.65
N LYS A 51 2.90 -7.47 -26.27
CA LYS A 51 2.77 -7.92 -24.87
C LYS A 51 4.08 -8.48 -24.31
N ARG A 52 4.81 -9.27 -25.11
CA ARG A 52 6.11 -9.83 -24.74
C ARG A 52 7.14 -8.74 -24.51
N THR A 53 7.27 -7.78 -25.43
CA THR A 53 8.24 -6.69 -25.27
C THR A 53 7.92 -5.83 -24.05
N THR A 54 6.66 -5.46 -23.84
CA THR A 54 6.24 -4.70 -22.64
C THR A 54 6.56 -5.45 -21.35
N SER A 55 6.24 -6.75 -21.29
CA SER A 55 6.53 -7.61 -20.13
C SER A 55 8.04 -7.71 -19.85
N LEU A 56 8.86 -7.97 -20.88
CA LEU A 56 10.31 -8.09 -20.73
C LEU A 56 10.96 -6.78 -20.29
N VAL A 57 10.55 -5.65 -20.89
CA VAL A 57 11.05 -4.32 -20.51
C VAL A 57 10.67 -4.00 -19.07
N ALA A 58 9.41 -4.23 -18.67
CA ALA A 58 8.95 -3.99 -17.30
C ALA A 58 9.71 -4.84 -16.28
N ARG A 59 9.92 -6.13 -16.57
CA ARG A 59 10.68 -7.04 -15.70
C ARG A 59 12.14 -6.65 -15.57
N PHE A 60 12.79 -6.31 -16.69
CA PHE A 60 14.17 -5.87 -16.69
C PHE A 60 14.34 -4.54 -15.95
N ALA A 61 13.45 -3.58 -16.18
CA ALA A 61 13.44 -2.31 -15.45
C ALA A 61 13.26 -2.53 -13.95
N ALA A 62 12.27 -3.34 -13.54
CA ALA A 62 12.05 -3.66 -12.13
C ALA A 62 13.27 -4.33 -11.49
N PHE A 63 13.95 -5.23 -12.20
CA PHE A 63 15.18 -5.87 -11.73
C PHE A 63 16.32 -4.85 -11.53
N LEU A 64 16.55 -3.96 -12.51
CA LEU A 64 17.56 -2.91 -12.37
C LEU A 64 17.26 -1.96 -11.21
N LEU A 65 16.01 -1.54 -11.07
CA LEU A 65 15.56 -0.69 -9.96
C LEU A 65 15.75 -1.37 -8.60
N LEU A 66 15.49 -2.68 -8.51
CA LEU A 66 15.73 -3.46 -7.31
C LEU A 66 17.23 -3.53 -6.97
N VAL A 67 18.09 -3.80 -7.95
CA VAL A 67 19.54 -3.86 -7.75
C VAL A 67 20.08 -2.49 -7.30
N LEU A 68 19.69 -1.41 -7.97
CA LEU A 68 20.09 -0.06 -7.58
C LEU A 68 19.54 0.31 -6.20
N GLY A 69 18.26 0.04 -5.95
CA GLY A 69 17.60 0.33 -4.67
C GLY A 69 18.23 -0.40 -3.49
N THR A 70 18.70 -1.63 -3.67
CA THR A 70 19.38 -2.41 -2.63
C THR A 70 20.86 -2.04 -2.44
N THR A 71 21.52 -1.50 -3.47
CA THR A 71 22.95 -1.13 -3.42
C THR A 71 23.19 0.30 -2.95
N LEU A 72 22.30 1.26 -3.22
CA LEU A 72 22.44 2.65 -2.77
C LEU A 72 22.64 2.83 -1.25
N PRO A 73 21.99 2.05 -0.36
CA PRO A 73 22.26 2.12 1.08
C PRO A 73 23.72 1.80 1.46
N ILE A 74 24.41 0.96 0.67
CA ILE A 74 25.83 0.64 0.87
C ILE A 74 26.69 1.89 0.57
N PHE A 75 26.37 2.61 -0.52
CA PHE A 75 27.01 3.88 -0.83
C PHE A 75 26.69 4.97 0.19
N ALA A 76 25.48 4.97 0.76
CA ALA A 76 25.12 5.89 1.84
C ALA A 76 25.96 5.65 3.11
N ALA A 77 26.37 4.41 3.38
CA ALA A 77 27.14 4.05 4.57
C ALA A 77 28.58 4.59 4.56
N ILE A 78 29.15 4.84 3.37
CA ILE A 78 30.50 5.40 3.21
C ILE A 78 30.52 6.93 3.10
N GLN A 79 29.35 7.59 3.02
CA GLN A 79 29.28 9.05 2.99
C GLN A 79 29.46 9.66 4.38
N VAL A 80 30.27 10.71 4.45
CA VAL A 80 30.52 11.47 5.69
C VAL A 80 29.48 12.58 5.88
N GLU A 81 29.05 13.21 4.79
CA GLU A 81 28.07 14.29 4.84
C GLU A 81 26.65 13.76 5.05
N ALA A 82 25.95 14.34 6.02
CA ALA A 82 24.58 13.95 6.36
C ALA A 82 23.60 14.14 5.18
N LYS A 83 23.83 15.17 4.36
CA LYS A 83 23.01 15.48 3.18
C LYS A 83 23.11 14.36 2.15
N ASP A 84 24.31 13.92 1.81
CA ASP A 84 24.52 12.88 0.81
C ASP A 84 23.98 11.54 1.29
N LYS A 85 24.21 11.20 2.57
CA LYS A 85 23.62 10.02 3.19
C LYS A 85 22.08 10.00 3.09
N LEU A 86 21.44 11.15 3.30
CA LEU A 86 19.98 11.29 3.16
C LEU A 86 19.55 11.12 1.70
N LEU A 87 20.26 11.73 0.75
CA LEU A 87 19.96 11.60 -0.68
C LEU A 87 20.03 10.14 -1.15
N PHE A 88 21.10 9.42 -0.83
CA PHE A 88 21.26 8.02 -1.23
C PHE A 88 20.18 7.12 -0.62
N THR A 89 19.82 7.34 0.66
CA THR A 89 18.77 6.55 1.31
C THR A 89 17.37 6.84 0.77
N GLN A 90 17.05 8.10 0.44
CA GLN A 90 15.78 8.46 -0.19
C GLN A 90 15.65 7.86 -1.59
N TRP A 91 16.69 7.94 -2.42
CA TRP A 91 16.71 7.30 -3.73
C TRP A 91 16.61 5.78 -3.63
N ALA A 92 17.28 5.16 -2.66
CA ALA A 92 17.15 3.72 -2.41
C ALA A 92 15.68 3.32 -2.20
N VAL A 93 14.98 4.02 -1.31
CA VAL A 93 13.55 3.77 -1.03
C VAL A 93 12.69 4.02 -2.26
N ALA A 94 12.93 5.12 -2.98
CA ALA A 94 12.17 5.46 -4.19
C ALA A 94 12.33 4.39 -5.29
N LEU A 95 13.55 3.93 -5.55
CA LEU A 95 13.81 2.90 -6.57
C LEU A 95 13.17 1.56 -6.19
N LEU A 96 13.24 1.16 -4.91
CA LEU A 96 12.57 -0.04 -4.41
C LEU A 96 11.04 0.05 -4.55
N ALA A 97 10.47 1.22 -4.23
CA ALA A 97 9.03 1.46 -4.40
C ALA A 97 8.61 1.35 -5.86
N ILE A 98 9.34 1.98 -6.79
CA ILE A 98 9.05 1.90 -8.24
C ILE A 98 9.23 0.47 -8.75
N ALA A 99 10.25 -0.27 -8.29
CA ALA A 99 10.44 -1.68 -8.63
C ALA A 99 9.21 -2.51 -8.23
N GLY A 100 8.73 -2.35 -6.99
CA GLY A 100 7.54 -3.02 -6.48
C GLY A 100 6.28 -2.64 -7.27
N LEU A 101 6.08 -1.34 -7.53
CA LEU A 101 4.94 -0.85 -8.33
C LEU A 101 4.95 -1.39 -9.75
N THR A 102 6.13 -1.54 -10.37
CA THR A 102 6.26 -2.11 -11.71
C THR A 102 5.85 -3.58 -11.74
N GLN A 103 6.18 -4.35 -10.68
CA GLN A 103 5.75 -5.75 -10.54
C GLN A 103 4.24 -5.87 -10.31
N VAL A 104 3.66 -4.97 -9.51
CA VAL A 104 2.20 -4.89 -9.32
C VAL A 104 1.50 -4.55 -10.64
N ALA A 105 2.03 -3.56 -11.38
CA ALA A 105 1.49 -3.18 -12.68
C ALA A 105 1.46 -4.36 -13.66
N ASP A 106 2.54 -5.15 -13.75
CA ASP A 106 2.56 -6.34 -14.60
C ASP A 106 1.45 -7.35 -14.25
N LYS A 107 1.16 -7.54 -12.96
CA LYS A 107 0.07 -8.41 -12.50
C LYS A 107 -1.32 -7.83 -12.78
N VAL A 108 -1.53 -6.53 -12.56
CA VAL A 108 -2.82 -5.85 -12.78
C VAL A 108 -3.15 -5.78 -14.27
N PHE A 109 -2.18 -5.44 -15.11
CA PHE A 109 -2.38 -5.32 -16.56
C PHE A 109 -2.25 -6.67 -17.30
N GLY A 110 -1.72 -7.71 -16.64
CA GLY A 110 -1.60 -9.05 -17.20
C GLY A 110 -0.73 -9.10 -18.47
N TRP A 111 0.32 -8.27 -18.57
CA TRP A 111 1.19 -8.30 -19.75
C TRP A 111 1.88 -9.65 -19.88
N SER A 112 2.48 -10.09 -18.78
CA SER A 112 3.14 -11.39 -18.68
C SER A 112 2.20 -12.58 -18.90
N SER A 113 1.08 -12.64 -18.18
CA SER A 113 0.12 -13.75 -18.33
C SER A 113 -0.49 -13.74 -19.73
N GLY A 114 -0.80 -12.57 -20.26
CA GLY A 114 -1.43 -12.39 -21.56
C GLY A 114 -0.62 -12.96 -22.73
N TRP A 115 0.70 -12.70 -22.80
CA TRP A 115 1.50 -13.25 -23.91
C TRP A 115 1.67 -14.77 -23.80
N MET A 116 1.75 -15.33 -22.59
CA MET A 116 1.79 -16.78 -22.38
C MET A 116 0.48 -17.43 -22.81
N ARG A 117 -0.65 -16.86 -22.41
CA ARG A 117 -2.00 -17.33 -22.79
C ARG A 117 -2.23 -17.28 -24.30
N TYR A 118 -1.76 -16.22 -24.96
CA TYR A 118 -1.82 -16.11 -26.42
C TYR A 118 -0.96 -17.18 -27.09
N ILE A 119 0.27 -17.43 -26.61
CA ILE A 119 1.14 -18.49 -27.14
C ILE A 119 0.47 -19.86 -27.00
N THR A 120 -0.05 -20.19 -25.81
CA THR A 120 -0.74 -21.47 -25.60
C THR A 120 -1.92 -21.63 -26.56
N THR A 121 -2.71 -20.58 -26.76
CA THR A 121 -3.88 -20.60 -27.64
C THR A 121 -3.46 -20.82 -29.10
N VAL A 122 -2.52 -20.02 -29.62
CA VAL A 122 -2.11 -20.11 -31.02
C VAL A 122 -1.38 -21.42 -31.33
N THR A 123 -0.56 -21.95 -30.41
CA THR A 123 0.09 -23.25 -30.61
C THR A 123 -0.94 -24.38 -30.68
N THR A 124 -2.01 -24.33 -29.88
CA THR A 124 -3.11 -25.30 -30.00
C THR A 124 -3.88 -25.14 -31.32
N MET A 125 -4.15 -23.91 -31.76
CA MET A 125 -4.79 -23.64 -33.06
C MET A 125 -3.96 -24.18 -34.24
N GLU A 126 -2.64 -23.98 -34.22
CA GLU A 126 -1.74 -24.52 -35.24
C GLU A 126 -1.74 -26.06 -35.25
N ASN A 127 -1.77 -26.69 -34.07
CA ASN A 127 -1.84 -28.15 -33.97
C ASN A 127 -3.16 -28.71 -34.51
N LEU A 128 -4.29 -28.06 -34.20
CA LEU A 128 -5.59 -28.42 -34.76
C LEU A 128 -5.62 -28.27 -36.29
N THR A 129 -5.01 -27.20 -36.80
CA THR A 129 -4.90 -26.96 -38.25
C THR A 129 -4.09 -28.06 -38.93
N ARG A 130 -2.94 -28.43 -38.36
CA ARG A 130 -2.13 -29.55 -38.90
C ARG A 130 -2.89 -30.87 -38.85
N ALA A 131 -3.62 -31.14 -37.76
CA ALA A 131 -4.44 -32.34 -37.63
C ALA A 131 -5.53 -32.39 -38.71
N PHE A 132 -6.24 -31.27 -38.94
CA PHE A 132 -7.20 -31.13 -40.03
C PHE A 132 -6.58 -31.39 -41.40
N GLN A 133 -5.44 -30.78 -41.71
CA GLN A 133 -4.75 -30.95 -42.99
C GLN A 133 -4.36 -32.43 -43.23
N MET A 134 -3.89 -33.12 -42.18
CA MET A 134 -3.55 -34.53 -42.25
C MET A 134 -4.79 -35.43 -42.43
N GLU A 135 -5.86 -35.19 -41.68
CA GLU A 135 -7.10 -35.97 -41.82
C GLU A 135 -7.78 -35.73 -43.19
N TRP A 136 -7.73 -34.49 -43.70
CA TRP A 136 -8.20 -34.16 -45.05
C TRP A 136 -7.40 -34.93 -46.11
N ALA A 137 -6.06 -34.90 -46.03
CA ALA A 137 -5.19 -35.62 -46.97
C ALA A 137 -5.38 -37.13 -46.88
N LYS A 138 -5.46 -37.68 -45.66
CA LYS A 138 -5.72 -39.10 -45.40
C LYS A 138 -7.05 -39.55 -46.01
N TYR A 139 -8.09 -38.72 -45.90
CA TYR A 139 -9.38 -38.99 -46.53
C TYR A 139 -9.25 -39.07 -48.05
N LEU A 140 -8.60 -38.10 -48.70
CA LEU A 140 -8.40 -38.10 -50.15
C LEU A 140 -7.55 -39.29 -50.62
N VAL A 141 -6.49 -39.64 -49.90
CA VAL A 141 -5.66 -40.82 -50.22
C VAL A 141 -6.46 -42.11 -50.09
N SER A 142 -7.36 -42.20 -49.11
CA SER A 142 -8.21 -43.39 -48.91
C SER A 142 -9.15 -43.69 -50.09
N LYS A 143 -9.45 -42.69 -50.92
CA LYS A 143 -10.26 -42.87 -52.13
C LYS A 143 -9.53 -43.60 -53.26
N ASN A 144 -8.20 -43.64 -53.22
CA ASN A 144 -7.38 -44.41 -54.16
C ASN A 144 -7.77 -44.20 -55.66
N GLY A 145 -8.05 -42.96 -56.04
CA GLY A 145 -8.42 -42.60 -57.42
C GLY A 145 -9.90 -42.82 -57.79
N ALA A 146 -10.75 -43.26 -56.87
CA ALA A 146 -12.19 -43.27 -57.08
C ALA A 146 -12.73 -41.83 -57.27
N PRO A 147 -13.73 -41.62 -58.16
CA PRO A 147 -14.38 -40.33 -58.31
C PRO A 147 -14.96 -39.82 -56.99
N LEU A 148 -14.86 -38.52 -56.75
CA LEU A 148 -15.40 -37.91 -55.54
C LEU A 148 -16.93 -37.79 -55.63
N GLU A 149 -17.61 -38.27 -54.59
CA GLU A 149 -19.06 -38.24 -54.48
C GLU A 149 -19.55 -37.08 -53.59
N THR A 150 -20.85 -36.80 -53.63
CA THR A 150 -21.45 -35.76 -52.77
C THR A 150 -21.36 -36.11 -51.28
N SER A 151 -21.36 -37.40 -50.93
CA SER A 151 -21.08 -37.91 -49.59
C SER A 151 -19.69 -37.50 -49.09
N ASP A 152 -18.70 -37.45 -49.99
CA ASP A 152 -17.32 -37.08 -49.70
C ASP A 152 -17.18 -35.58 -49.45
N ALA A 153 -17.86 -34.78 -50.28
CA ALA A 153 -17.96 -33.34 -50.09
C ALA A 153 -18.56 -33.01 -48.72
N LYS A 154 -19.63 -33.71 -48.32
CA LYS A 154 -20.24 -33.56 -47.01
C LYS A 154 -19.29 -33.94 -45.87
N ALA A 155 -18.64 -35.11 -45.95
CA ALA A 155 -17.73 -35.57 -44.90
C ALA A 155 -16.55 -34.62 -44.68
N LEU A 156 -15.96 -34.10 -45.76
CA LEU A 156 -14.88 -33.12 -45.70
C LEU A 156 -15.36 -31.72 -45.25
N PHE A 157 -16.59 -31.33 -45.59
CA PHE A 157 -17.21 -30.12 -45.03
C PHE A 157 -17.42 -30.24 -43.52
N ASP A 158 -17.93 -31.39 -43.04
CA ASP A 158 -18.10 -31.64 -41.60
C ASP A 158 -16.75 -31.58 -40.87
N LEU A 159 -15.68 -32.08 -41.49
CA LEU A 159 -14.31 -31.95 -40.97
C LEU A 159 -13.84 -30.48 -40.88
N ALA A 160 -14.13 -29.66 -41.90
CA ALA A 160 -13.82 -28.24 -41.88
C ALA A 160 -14.64 -27.47 -40.82
N GLN A 161 -15.92 -27.78 -40.70
CA GLN A 161 -16.81 -27.23 -39.68
C GLN A 161 -16.30 -27.57 -38.26
N ALA A 162 -15.86 -28.81 -38.04
CA ALA A 162 -15.31 -29.22 -36.74
C ALA A 162 -14.05 -28.43 -36.38
N LEU A 163 -13.15 -28.18 -37.33
CA LEU A 163 -11.99 -27.31 -37.11
C LEU A 163 -12.43 -25.89 -36.74
N GLU A 164 -13.36 -25.29 -37.48
CA GLU A 164 -13.84 -23.93 -37.21
C GLU A 164 -14.47 -23.81 -35.81
N GLN A 165 -15.25 -24.81 -35.40
CA GLN A 165 -15.85 -24.88 -34.07
C GLN A 165 -14.79 -24.97 -32.97
N GLU A 166 -13.76 -25.80 -33.12
CA GLU A 166 -12.69 -25.88 -32.12
C GLU A 166 -11.83 -24.61 -32.07
N LEU A 167 -11.57 -23.96 -33.22
CA LEU A 167 -10.85 -22.69 -33.25
C LEU A 167 -11.63 -21.58 -32.54
N THR A 168 -12.92 -21.44 -32.81
CA THR A 168 -13.79 -20.43 -32.18
C THR A 168 -13.98 -20.71 -30.69
N LYS A 169 -14.11 -21.98 -30.30
CA LYS A 169 -14.12 -22.41 -28.91
C LYS A 169 -12.84 -22.04 -28.17
N LEU A 170 -11.66 -22.26 -28.78
CA LEU A 170 -10.39 -21.83 -28.18
C LEU A 170 -10.36 -20.32 -27.95
N GLN A 171 -10.90 -19.50 -28.86
CA GLN A 171 -11.02 -18.06 -28.64
C GLN A 171 -11.94 -17.71 -27.47
N ALA A 172 -13.08 -18.40 -27.35
CA ALA A 172 -14.02 -18.18 -26.26
C ALA A 172 -13.42 -18.59 -24.90
N GLU A 173 -12.71 -19.72 -24.85
CA GLU A 173 -11.98 -20.17 -23.66
C GLU A 173 -10.85 -19.22 -23.28
N GLU A 174 -10.09 -18.74 -24.28
CA GLU A 174 -9.07 -17.71 -24.12
C GLU A 174 -9.72 -16.47 -23.50
N THR A 175 -10.77 -15.93 -24.11
CA THR A 175 -11.47 -14.73 -23.64
C THR A 175 -12.00 -14.90 -22.21
N THR A 176 -12.54 -16.07 -21.88
CA THR A 176 -13.01 -16.38 -20.52
C THR A 176 -11.87 -16.33 -19.51
N LYS A 177 -10.71 -16.92 -19.84
CA LYS A 177 -9.50 -16.83 -19.00
C LYS A 177 -9.03 -15.39 -18.85
N TRP A 178 -9.09 -14.59 -19.93
CA TRP A 178 -8.75 -13.17 -19.86
C TRP A 178 -9.64 -12.41 -18.88
N VAL A 179 -10.97 -12.61 -18.95
CA VAL A 179 -11.92 -11.96 -18.04
C VAL A 179 -11.63 -12.34 -16.58
N ALA A 180 -11.34 -13.62 -16.31
CA ALA A 180 -11.00 -14.08 -14.97
C ALA A 180 -9.70 -13.44 -14.44
N GLU A 181 -8.66 -13.38 -15.27
CA GLU A 181 -7.39 -12.70 -14.94
C GLU A 181 -7.61 -11.20 -14.71
N PHE A 182 -8.41 -10.55 -15.56
CA PHE A 182 -8.72 -9.13 -15.43
C PHE A 182 -9.41 -8.81 -14.10
N ASN A 183 -10.45 -9.58 -13.74
CA ASN A 183 -11.14 -9.43 -12.45
C ASN A 183 -10.21 -9.68 -11.26
N THR A 184 -9.29 -10.64 -11.39
CA THR A 184 -8.26 -10.89 -10.38
C THR A 184 -7.32 -9.68 -10.24
N GLY A 185 -6.92 -9.06 -11.35
CA GLY A 185 -6.12 -7.83 -11.37
C GLY A 185 -6.82 -6.65 -10.69
N ILE A 186 -8.12 -6.45 -10.93
CA ILE A 186 -8.92 -5.42 -10.27
C ILE A 186 -9.01 -5.67 -8.76
N SER A 187 -9.30 -6.91 -8.34
CA SER A 187 -9.35 -7.29 -6.92
C SER A 187 -8.02 -7.06 -6.20
N LEU A 188 -6.90 -7.34 -6.87
CA LEU A 188 -5.56 -7.05 -6.34
C LEU A 188 -5.38 -5.54 -6.14
N LEU A 189 -5.77 -4.71 -7.10
CA LEU A 189 -5.67 -3.26 -7.01
C LEU A 189 -6.52 -2.71 -5.85
N ASP A 190 -7.77 -3.17 -5.71
CA ASP A 190 -8.65 -2.79 -4.61
C ASP A 190 -8.07 -3.16 -3.25
N THR A 191 -7.49 -4.36 -3.14
CA THR A 191 -6.83 -4.81 -1.91
C THR A 191 -5.66 -3.91 -1.57
N LEU A 192 -4.81 -3.57 -2.54
CA LEU A 192 -3.67 -2.67 -2.31
C LEU A 192 -4.11 -1.27 -1.87
N ILE A 193 -5.16 -0.72 -2.47
CA ILE A 193 -5.73 0.59 -2.08
C ILE A 193 -6.26 0.53 -0.65
N LYS A 194 -7.01 -0.52 -0.29
CA LYS A 194 -7.53 -0.71 1.07
C LYS A 194 -6.41 -0.82 2.09
N THR A 195 -5.42 -1.68 1.85
CA THR A 195 -4.28 -1.84 2.75
C THR A 195 -3.52 -0.53 2.94
N GLN A 196 -3.29 0.25 1.87
CA GLN A 196 -2.63 1.55 1.97
C GLN A 196 -3.43 2.57 2.78
N ARG A 197 -4.76 2.59 2.63
CA ARG A 197 -5.64 3.44 3.45
C ARG A 197 -5.57 3.04 4.93
N GLU A 198 -5.70 1.75 5.23
CA GLU A 198 -5.62 1.25 6.60
C GLU A 198 -4.26 1.54 7.25
N GLU A 199 -3.16 1.41 6.52
CA GLU A 199 -1.82 1.79 7.01
C GLU A 199 -1.70 3.30 7.27
N THR A 200 -2.30 4.12 6.39
CA THR A 200 -2.29 5.57 6.54
C THR A 200 -3.13 6.00 7.74
N ASP A 201 -4.31 5.42 7.93
CA ASP A 201 -5.20 5.68 9.06
C ASP A 201 -4.55 5.26 10.38
N LYS A 202 -3.89 4.08 10.41
CA LYS A 202 -3.11 3.64 11.59
C LYS A 202 -2.00 4.61 11.94
N LYS A 203 -1.27 5.13 10.95
CA LYS A 203 -0.23 6.15 11.17
C LYS A 203 -0.82 7.46 11.68
N LEU A 204 -1.96 7.89 11.13
CA LEU A 204 -2.65 9.12 11.55
C LEU A 204 -3.14 9.01 13.00
N GLU A 205 -3.75 7.88 13.37
CA GLU A 205 -4.20 7.63 14.74
C GLU A 205 -3.04 7.52 15.72
N ALA A 206 -1.91 6.93 15.32
CA ALA A 206 -0.70 6.92 16.14
C ALA A 206 -0.14 8.33 16.38
N ILE A 207 -0.11 9.18 15.34
CA ILE A 207 0.30 10.59 15.47
C ILE A 207 -0.65 11.35 16.40
N ARG A 208 -1.96 11.19 16.19
CA ARG A 208 -3.00 11.84 17.02
C ARG A 208 -2.85 11.45 18.48
N THR A 209 -2.69 10.15 18.76
CA THR A 209 -2.49 9.63 20.11
C THR A 209 -1.22 10.23 20.74
N GLY A 210 -0.11 10.26 20.01
CA GLY A 210 1.13 10.88 20.46
C GLY A 210 0.96 12.37 20.79
N LEU A 211 0.26 13.11 19.94
CA LEU A 211 -0.01 14.54 20.15
C LEU A 211 -0.87 14.77 21.39
N THR A 212 -1.94 13.99 21.58
CA THR A 212 -2.80 14.10 22.77
C THR A 212 -2.06 13.74 24.07
N ALA A 213 -1.17 12.75 24.03
CA ALA A 213 -0.33 12.39 25.17
C ALA A 213 0.62 13.54 25.53
N GLN A 214 1.27 14.14 24.51
CA GLN A 214 2.14 15.30 24.69
C GLN A 214 1.38 16.52 25.24
N GLU A 215 0.20 16.83 24.71
CA GLU A 215 -0.65 17.91 25.24
C GLU A 215 -1.04 17.66 26.70
N THR A 216 -1.35 16.41 27.06
CA THR A 216 -1.71 16.04 28.42
C THR A 216 -0.53 16.17 29.37
N SER A 217 0.67 15.75 28.95
CA SER A 217 1.89 15.91 29.77
C SER A 217 2.26 17.39 29.94
N VAL A 218 2.14 18.21 28.90
CA VAL A 218 2.38 19.66 28.99
C VAL A 218 1.39 20.32 29.95
N LYS A 219 0.09 20.01 29.84
CA LYS A 219 -0.93 20.51 30.78
C LYS A 219 -0.70 20.04 32.22
N ALA A 220 -0.21 18.81 32.41
CA ALA A 220 0.13 18.29 33.73
C ALA A 220 1.37 19.00 34.32
N GLU A 221 2.39 19.27 33.51
CA GLU A 221 3.55 20.08 33.92
C GLU A 221 3.15 21.52 34.26
N GLU A 222 2.30 22.16 33.43
CA GLU A 222 1.80 23.51 33.71
C GLU A 222 1.01 23.56 35.01
N LYS A 223 0.08 22.61 35.22
CA LYS A 223 -0.65 22.50 36.49
C LYS A 223 0.27 22.25 37.68
N GLY A 224 1.32 21.44 37.50
CA GLY A 224 2.32 21.16 38.52
C GLY A 224 3.18 22.37 38.90
N ARG A 225 3.21 23.42 38.07
CA ARG A 225 3.95 24.68 38.31
C ARG A 225 3.07 25.81 38.86
N LEU A 226 1.75 25.61 38.96
CA LEU A 226 0.86 26.64 39.52
C LEU A 226 1.25 26.93 40.97
N PRO A 227 1.42 28.21 41.34
CA PRO A 227 1.84 28.60 42.68
C PRO A 227 0.79 28.20 43.72
N GLY A 228 1.27 27.82 44.91
CA GLY A 228 0.42 27.50 46.05
C GLY A 228 0.28 28.69 47.00
N SER A 229 -0.39 28.47 48.13
CA SER A 229 -0.43 29.42 49.24
C SER A 229 0.05 28.75 50.52
N LEU A 230 0.65 29.53 51.40
CA LEU A 230 1.10 29.09 52.72
C LEU A 230 0.32 29.85 53.78
N GLU A 231 -0.31 29.12 54.69
CA GLU A 231 -0.98 29.67 55.88
C GLU A 231 -0.30 29.10 57.12
N VAL A 232 0.26 29.97 57.95
CA VAL A 232 0.96 29.61 59.18
C VAL A 232 0.14 30.11 60.35
N THR A 233 -0.39 29.18 61.12
CA THR A 233 -1.05 29.48 62.40
C THR A 233 -0.01 29.49 63.51
N ILE A 234 0.12 30.62 64.17
CA ILE A 234 1.08 30.87 65.23
C ILE A 234 0.34 30.81 66.56
N ALA A 235 0.63 29.79 67.36
CA ALA A 235 0.09 29.67 68.70
C ALA A 235 1.04 30.36 69.71
N HIS A 236 0.48 31.31 70.46
CA HIS A 236 1.19 32.05 71.51
C HIS A 236 0.70 31.60 72.89
N LYS A 237 1.61 31.57 73.87
CA LYS A 237 1.28 31.35 75.29
C LYS A 237 0.92 32.69 75.94
N GLY A 238 -0.34 33.12 75.83
CA GLY A 238 -0.83 34.43 76.30
C GLY A 238 -1.14 35.40 75.17
N GLU A 239 -0.81 36.69 75.35
CA GLU A 239 -0.99 37.71 74.30
C GLU A 239 0.02 37.54 73.14
N PRO A 240 -0.36 37.88 71.90
CA PRO A 240 0.50 37.70 70.74
C PRO A 240 1.74 38.59 70.84
N LYS A 241 2.92 37.99 70.66
CA LYS A 241 4.20 38.71 70.65
C LYS A 241 4.59 39.11 69.22
N ARG A 242 5.35 40.20 69.08
CA ARG A 242 5.94 40.58 67.78
C ARG A 242 7.00 39.56 67.36
N ILE A 243 6.87 39.06 66.14
CA ILE A 243 7.78 38.11 65.54
C ILE A 243 8.22 38.60 64.17
N LYS A 244 9.40 38.15 63.74
CA LYS A 244 9.88 38.31 62.37
C LYS A 244 9.74 36.99 61.64
N ILE A 245 8.97 36.99 60.56
CA ILE A 245 8.76 35.82 59.71
C ILE A 245 9.55 36.02 58.43
N THR A 246 10.38 35.03 58.08
CA THR A 246 11.14 34.98 56.84
C THR A 246 10.81 33.70 56.10
N LEU A 247 10.42 33.82 54.83
CA LEU A 247 10.28 32.68 53.93
C LEU A 247 11.47 32.70 52.96
N ASP A 248 12.28 31.65 53.00
CA ASP A 248 13.55 31.50 52.29
C ASP A 248 14.54 32.65 52.54
N LYS A 249 14.89 33.38 51.48
CA LYS A 249 15.84 34.51 51.49
C LYS A 249 15.13 35.85 51.28
N GLN A 250 13.82 35.89 51.45
CA GLN A 250 13.06 37.15 51.35
C GLN A 250 13.34 38.05 52.56
N GLU A 251 12.99 39.33 52.44
CA GLU A 251 13.15 40.26 53.55
C GLU A 251 12.27 39.84 54.75
N PRO A 252 12.79 39.87 55.98
CA PRO A 252 12.01 39.54 57.17
C PRO A 252 10.81 40.47 57.32
N VAL A 253 9.63 39.89 57.52
CA VAL A 253 8.39 40.64 57.73
C VAL A 253 8.07 40.67 59.22
N ASP A 254 7.93 41.87 59.78
CA ASP A 254 7.42 42.06 61.14
C ASP A 254 5.92 41.72 61.18
N PHE A 255 5.54 40.80 62.08
CA PHE A 255 4.18 40.32 62.21
C PHE A 255 3.72 40.27 63.67
N LEU A 256 2.44 40.57 63.88
CA LEU A 256 1.75 40.50 65.17
C LEU A 256 0.35 39.94 64.95
N GLY A 257 0.09 38.74 65.46
CA GLY A 257 -1.19 38.05 65.28
C GLY A 257 -1.06 36.54 65.40
N TYR A 258 -2.15 35.83 65.07
CA TYR A 258 -2.25 34.38 65.18
C TYR A 258 -2.15 33.64 63.84
N VAL A 259 -2.37 34.31 62.70
CA VAL A 259 -2.34 33.66 61.39
C VAL A 259 -1.62 34.57 60.40
N TRP A 260 -0.55 34.06 59.80
CA TRP A 260 0.17 34.70 58.73
C TRP A 260 -0.03 33.91 57.44
N ALA A 261 -0.36 34.57 56.34
CA ALA A 261 -0.55 33.93 55.05
C ALA A 261 0.31 34.58 53.97
N LYS A 262 0.88 33.74 53.11
CA LYS A 262 1.60 34.15 51.90
C LYS A 262 0.92 33.49 50.71
N LEU A 263 0.38 34.34 49.83
CA LEU A 263 -0.15 33.91 48.54
C LEU A 263 0.99 33.84 47.52
N ASP A 264 0.74 33.10 46.43
CA ASP A 264 1.63 33.03 45.27
C ASP A 264 3.05 32.52 45.62
N VAL A 265 3.11 31.43 46.39
CA VAL A 265 4.37 30.78 46.77
C VAL A 265 4.72 29.74 45.69
N PRO A 266 5.94 29.76 45.12
CA PRO A 266 6.37 28.73 44.19
C PRO A 266 6.18 27.31 44.77
N VAL A 267 5.99 26.33 43.89
CA VAL A 267 5.89 24.94 44.33
C VAL A 267 7.24 24.39 44.74
N GLY A 268 7.27 23.53 45.75
CA GLY A 268 8.48 22.89 46.24
C GLY A 268 8.72 23.11 47.73
N ARG A 269 9.99 22.95 48.15
CA ARG A 269 10.38 23.03 49.56
C ARG A 269 10.88 24.44 49.87
N HIS A 270 10.25 25.07 50.85
CA HIS A 270 10.57 26.41 51.32
C HIS A 270 11.00 26.36 52.79
N LEU A 271 11.95 27.20 53.18
CA LEU A 271 12.43 27.32 54.56
C LEU A 271 11.74 28.49 55.24
N LEU A 272 10.86 28.21 56.19
CA LEU A 272 10.24 29.21 57.05
C LEU A 272 11.09 29.40 58.31
N LYS A 273 11.46 30.66 58.59
CA LYS A 273 12.16 31.06 59.81
C LYS A 273 11.30 32.05 60.59
N ILE A 274 11.14 31.81 61.88
CA ILE A 274 10.41 32.70 62.78
C ILE A 274 11.33 33.08 63.93
N HIS A 275 11.52 34.38 64.13
CA HIS A 275 12.31 34.93 65.23
C HIS A 275 11.41 35.73 66.18
N THR A 276 11.45 35.42 67.48
CA THR A 276 10.77 36.24 68.48
C THR A 276 11.56 37.53 68.73
N SER A 277 10.87 38.68 68.77
CA SER A 277 11.51 39.98 69.02
C SER A 277 11.66 40.30 70.52
N SER A 278 11.20 39.42 71.41
CA SER A 278 11.32 39.53 72.87
C SER A 278 12.58 38.83 73.38
N GLU A 279 13.23 39.36 74.41
CA GLU A 279 14.31 38.65 75.12
C GLU A 279 13.75 37.59 76.08
N PRO A 280 14.27 36.35 76.08
CA PRO A 280 15.29 35.80 75.18
C PRO A 280 14.75 35.48 73.77
N GLN A 281 15.56 35.78 72.75
CA GLN A 281 15.21 35.54 71.34
C GLN A 281 15.25 34.05 71.03
N HIS A 282 14.16 33.54 70.46
CA HIS A 282 14.03 32.16 70.00
C HIS A 282 13.86 32.16 68.48
N ALA A 283 14.57 31.25 67.81
CA ALA A 283 14.50 31.05 66.37
C ALA A 283 13.92 29.66 66.08
N ILE A 284 12.85 29.60 65.29
CA ILE A 284 12.24 28.36 64.82
C ILE A 284 12.44 28.28 63.31
N GLU A 285 13.06 27.20 62.84
CA GLU A 285 13.19 26.90 61.42
C GLU A 285 12.36 25.66 61.05
N ARG A 286 11.60 25.75 59.95
CA ARG A 286 10.77 24.66 59.43
C ARG A 286 10.87 24.61 57.91
N VAL A 287 11.04 23.41 57.36
CA VAL A 287 10.94 23.17 55.92
C VAL A 287 9.49 22.81 55.62
N ILE A 288 8.87 23.56 54.71
CA ILE A 288 7.47 23.41 54.33
C ILE A 288 7.40 23.06 52.86
N GLU A 289 6.61 22.05 52.52
CA GLU A 289 6.37 21.64 51.14
C GLU A 289 5.07 22.28 50.62
N ILE A 290 5.21 23.11 49.59
CA ILE A 290 4.09 23.78 48.92
C ILE A 290 3.66 22.95 47.72
N LYS A 291 2.40 22.53 47.74
CA LYS A 291 1.75 21.78 46.66
C LYS A 291 1.09 22.76 45.68
N PRO A 292 1.09 22.45 44.37
CA PRO A 292 0.48 23.30 43.35
C PRO A 292 -1.00 23.58 43.62
N ASP A 293 -1.43 24.81 43.36
CA ASP A 293 -2.84 25.28 43.41
C ASP A 293 -3.59 24.86 44.69
N SER A 294 -2.88 24.90 45.83
CA SER A 294 -3.44 24.50 47.13
C SER A 294 -2.87 25.34 48.26
N THR A 295 -3.57 25.35 49.39
CA THR A 295 -3.11 26.02 50.62
C THR A 295 -2.46 25.02 51.54
N THR A 296 -1.14 25.09 51.71
CA THR A 296 -0.43 24.37 52.76
C THR A 296 -0.66 25.10 54.08
N ARG A 297 -1.17 24.37 55.08
CA ARG A 297 -1.43 24.90 56.42
C ARG A 297 -0.44 24.30 57.41
N GLU A 298 0.27 25.16 58.13
CA GLU A 298 1.23 24.76 59.15
C GLU A 298 0.92 25.44 60.47
N GLN A 299 1.08 24.71 61.58
CA GLN A 299 0.90 25.25 62.92
C GLN A 299 2.23 25.29 63.65
N ILE A 300 2.61 26.48 64.12
CA ILE A 300 3.85 26.70 64.85
C ILE A 300 3.51 27.22 66.25
N ASN A 301 3.93 26.45 67.24
CA ASN A 301 3.80 26.84 68.63
C ASN A 301 5.04 27.63 69.02
N ILE A 302 4.85 28.90 69.35
CA ILE A 302 5.90 29.73 69.92
C ILE A 302 5.83 29.53 71.43
N GLY A 303 6.45 28.42 71.85
CA GLY A 303 6.72 28.13 73.25
C GLY A 303 8.03 28.76 73.68
N GLU A 304 8.06 29.25 74.92
CA GLU A 304 9.28 29.19 75.73
C GLU A 304 9.79 27.76 75.83
#